data_AF-A0AAU1T811-F1
#
_entry.id   AF-A0AAU1T811-F1
#
_cell.length_a   1.000
_cell.length_b   1.000
_cell.length_c   1.000
_cell.angle_alpha   90.00
_cell.angle_beta   90.00
_cell.angle_gamma   90.00
#
_symmetry.space_group_name_H-M   'P 1'
#
loop_
_entity.id
_entity.type
_entity.pdbx_description
1 polymer ?
#
loop_
_entity_poly.entity_id
_entity_poly.type
_entity_poly.pdbx_seq_one_letter_code
_entity_poly.pdbx_strand_id
1 'polypeptide(L)'
;MIIFGTRGYLYQLAMLTFVCGNCGNPAAHALRKYVTKFTLFFVPLFPISSKYRSQCTFCGIEHQLAKEQAEALLAQTAAPAGYPAQGQQQPGQPLGQNPYQQ
;
A
#
# COMPACT_ATOMS: atom_id res chain seq x y z
N MET A 1 -2.64 -9.36 -6.78
CA MET A 1 -1.94 -9.80 -5.55
C MET A 1 -1.35 -11.18 -5.84
N ILE A 2 -0.13 -11.46 -5.37
CA ILE A 2 0.50 -12.78 -5.53
C ILE A 2 0.41 -13.50 -4.19
N ILE A 3 -0.16 -14.71 -4.18
CA ILE A 3 -0.17 -15.60 -3.01
C ILE A 3 0.71 -16.80 -3.35
N PHE A 4 1.62 -17.14 -2.44
CA PHE A 4 2.50 -18.30 -2.58
C PHE A 4 2.41 -19.20 -1.35
N GLY A 5 2.76 -20.48 -1.54
CA GLY A 5 2.76 -21.49 -0.49
C GLY A 5 3.51 -22.74 -0.90
N THR A 6 3.64 -23.70 0.01
CA THR A 6 4.21 -25.01 -0.28
C THR A 6 3.27 -26.10 0.23
N ARG A 7 3.23 -27.22 -0.49
CA ARG A 7 2.45 -28.40 -0.09
C ARG A 7 3.35 -29.63 -0.06
N GLY A 8 3.46 -30.23 1.12
CA GLY A 8 4.15 -31.50 1.32
C GLY A 8 3.29 -32.69 0.88
N TYR A 9 3.94 -33.66 0.25
CA TYR A 9 3.38 -34.95 -0.11
C TYR A 9 4.32 -36.04 0.42
N LEU A 10 3.75 -37.09 1.01
CA LEU A 10 4.48 -38.25 1.48
C LEU A 10 3.98 -39.47 0.71
N TYR A 11 4.91 -40.13 0.01
CA TYR A 11 4.63 -41.38 -0.70
C TYR A 11 5.37 -42.51 0.00
N GLN A 12 4.67 -43.56 0.39
CA GLN A 12 5.30 -44.80 0.80
C GLN A 12 5.57 -45.64 -0.46
N LEU A 13 6.85 -45.80 -0.80
CA LEU A 13 7.29 -46.46 -2.03
C LEU A 13 7.34 -47.98 -1.88
N ALA A 14 7.86 -48.45 -0.73
CA ALA A 14 8.02 -49.87 -0.45
C ALA A 14 8.15 -50.11 1.06
N MET A 15 7.96 -51.36 1.47
CA MET A 15 8.37 -51.90 2.76
C MET A 15 9.50 -52.89 2.50
N LEU A 16 10.68 -52.64 3.07
CA LEU A 16 11.88 -53.43 2.83
C LEU A 16 12.36 -54.03 4.16
N THR A 17 12.82 -55.27 4.18
CA THR A 17 13.37 -55.87 5.41
C THR A 17 14.88 -55.87 5.36
N PHE A 18 15.53 -55.23 6.32
CA PHE A 18 16.97 -55.23 6.48
C PHE A 18 17.35 -55.03 7.95
N VAL A 19 18.63 -55.18 8.27
CA VAL A 19 19.13 -54.97 9.63
C VAL A 19 19.15 -53.47 9.94
N CYS A 20 18.46 -53.07 11.01
CA CYS A 20 18.38 -51.68 11.41
C CYS A 20 19.77 -51.16 11.85
N GLY A 21 20.24 -50.09 11.22
CA GLY A 21 21.55 -49.49 11.54
C GLY A 21 21.68 -48.92 12.96
N ASN A 22 20.57 -48.75 13.69
CA ASN A 22 20.57 -48.25 15.07
C ASN A 22 20.53 -49.38 16.12
N CYS A 23 19.70 -50.41 15.92
CA CYS A 23 19.49 -51.47 16.93
C CYS A 23 19.99 -52.86 16.52
N GLY A 24 20.47 -53.05 15.29
CA GLY A 24 21.09 -54.30 14.84
C GLY A 24 20.11 -55.46 14.55
N ASN A 25 18.80 -55.26 14.70
CA ASN A 25 17.81 -56.31 14.43
C ASN A 25 17.24 -56.21 13.00
N PRO A 26 16.96 -57.35 12.33
CA PRO A 26 16.26 -57.36 11.05
C PRO A 26 14.81 -56.89 11.25
N ALA A 27 14.44 -55.79 10.57
CA ALA A 27 13.13 -55.17 10.69
C ALA A 27 12.62 -54.67 9.33
N ALA A 28 11.29 -54.50 9.23
CA ALA A 28 10.68 -53.88 8.06
C ALA A 28 10.76 -52.35 8.15
N HIS A 29 11.34 -51.72 7.13
CA HIS A 29 11.53 -50.28 7.02
C HIS A 29 10.72 -49.74 5.83
N ALA A 30 9.94 -48.70 6.10
CA ALA A 30 9.19 -47.99 5.07
C ALA A 30 10.12 -47.07 4.29
N LEU A 31 10.28 -47.32 2.99
CA LEU A 31 10.92 -46.38 2.08
C LEU A 31 9.91 -45.28 1.72
N ARG A 32 10.13 -44.07 2.25
CA ARG A 32 9.22 -42.93 2.06
C ARG A 32 9.88 -41.84 1.23
N LYS A 33 9.16 -41.30 0.25
CA LYS A 33 9.55 -40.13 -0.53
C LYS A 33 8.78 -38.92 -0.04
N TYR A 34 9.51 -37.90 0.40
CA TYR A 34 8.96 -36.60 0.76
C TYR A 34 9.10 -35.67 -0.44
N VAL A 35 7.99 -35.06 -0.87
CA VAL A 35 7.97 -34.13 -2.00
C VAL A 35 7.30 -32.85 -1.54
N THR A 36 8.00 -31.73 -1.65
CA THR A 36 7.44 -30.41 -1.40
C THR A 36 7.19 -29.72 -2.72
N LYS A 37 5.94 -29.39 -3.02
CA LYS A 37 5.57 -28.65 -4.23
C LYS A 37 5.33 -27.19 -3.88
N PHE A 38 5.96 -26.28 -4.61
CA PHE A 38 5.65 -24.86 -4.55
C PHE A 38 4.32 -24.58 -5.27
N THR A 39 3.49 -23.73 -4.70
CA THR A 39 2.21 -23.31 -5.27
C THR A 39 2.18 -21.80 -5.38
N LEU A 40 1.82 -21.29 -6.57
CA LEU A 40 1.71 -19.87 -6.86
C LEU A 40 0.32 -19.57 -7.41
N PHE A 41 -0.40 -18.64 -6.80
CA PHE A 41 -1.71 -18.18 -7.25
C PHE A 41 -1.65 -16.71 -7.59
N PHE A 42 -2.03 -16.38 -8.82
CA PHE A 42 -2.22 -15.00 -9.25
C PHE A 42 -3.68 -14.63 -9.03
N VAL A 43 -3.96 -13.87 -7.97
CA VAL A 43 -5.32 -13.42 -7.64
C VAL A 43 -5.51 -11.99 -8.15
N PRO A 44 -6.31 -11.78 -9.21
CA PRO A 44 -6.66 -10.44 -9.65
C PRO A 44 -7.61 -9.83 -8.61
N LEU A 45 -7.26 -8.65 -8.11
CA LEU A 45 -8.16 -7.85 -7.28
C LEU A 45 -8.73 -6.75 -8.18
N PHE A 46 -10.04 -6.73 -8.30
CA PHE A 46 -10.77 -5.67 -8.99
C PHE A 46 -11.33 -4.73 -7.93
N PRO A 47 -11.10 -3.41 -8.03
CA PRO A 47 -11.71 -2.47 -7.12
C PRO A 47 -13.23 -2.48 -7.31
N ILE A 48 -13.98 -2.73 -6.24
CA ILE A 48 -15.45 -2.78 -6.27
C ILE A 48 -16.07 -1.39 -6.03
N SER A 49 -15.41 -0.54 -5.24
CA SER A 49 -15.85 0.84 -5.00
C SER A 49 -14.69 1.74 -4.61
N SER A 50 -14.74 3.00 -5.04
CA SER A 50 -13.82 4.05 -4.59
C SER A 50 -14.61 5.16 -3.90
N LYS A 51 -14.16 5.61 -2.73
CA LYS A 51 -14.79 6.66 -1.93
C LYS A 51 -13.73 7.68 -1.52
N TYR A 52 -14.06 8.97 -1.59
CA TYR A 52 -13.15 10.06 -1.22
C TYR A 52 -13.54 10.62 0.14
N ARG A 53 -12.55 10.88 1.00
CA ARG A 53 -12.73 11.54 2.30
C ARG A 53 -11.65 12.58 2.51
N SER A 54 -12.00 13.70 3.13
CA SER A 54 -11.03 14.61 3.73
C SER A 54 -10.96 14.36 5.23
N GLN A 55 -9.76 14.47 5.79
CA GLN A 55 -9.52 14.31 7.23
C GLN A 55 -8.85 15.57 7.78
N CYS A 56 -9.38 16.08 8.90
CA CYS A 56 -8.71 17.16 9.62
C CYS A 56 -7.48 16.62 10.35
N THR A 57 -6.32 17.19 10.09
CA THR A 57 -5.05 16.78 10.74
C THR A 57 -4.97 17.17 12.22
N PHE A 58 -5.80 18.12 12.67
CA PHE A 58 -5.81 18.58 14.06
C PHE A 58 -6.72 17.74 14.96
N CYS A 59 -7.98 17.55 14.56
CA CYS A 59 -8.99 16.85 15.39
C CYS A 59 -9.38 15.46 14.87
N GLY A 60 -8.92 15.05 13.68
CA GLY A 60 -9.18 13.72 13.13
C GLY A 60 -10.56 13.50 12.50
N ILE A 61 -11.44 14.51 12.52
CA ILE A 61 -12.78 14.42 11.91
C ILE A 61 -12.66 14.19 10.40
N GLU A 62 -13.45 13.25 9.88
CA GLU A 62 -13.54 12.93 8.46
C GLU A 62 -14.84 13.41 7.82
N HIS A 63 -14.75 13.94 6.60
CA HIS A 63 -15.91 14.26 5.76
C HIS A 63 -15.86 13.45 4.47
N GLN A 64 -16.99 12.86 4.10
CA GLN A 64 -17.14 12.16 2.81
C GLN A 64 -17.26 13.20 1.69
N LEU A 65 -16.49 13.02 0.62
CA LEU A 65 -16.48 13.89 -0.55
C LEU A 65 -17.03 13.17 -1.77
N ALA A 66 -17.69 13.92 -2.65
CA ALA A 66 -17.94 13.48 -4.02
C ALA A 66 -16.64 13.49 -4.82
N LYS A 67 -16.60 12.73 -5.91
CA LYS A 67 -15.40 12.59 -6.75
C LYS A 67 -14.96 13.92 -7.34
N GLU A 68 -15.92 14.72 -7.81
CA GLU A 68 -15.70 16.02 -8.45
C GLU A 68 -15.06 17.02 -7.47
N GLN A 69 -15.52 16.98 -6.21
CA GLN A 69 -14.97 17.81 -5.13
C GLN A 69 -13.54 17.41 -4.80
N ALA A 70 -13.24 16.11 -4.76
CA ALA A 70 -11.88 15.61 -4.54
C ALA A 70 -10.93 15.99 -5.68
N GLU A 71 -11.38 15.88 -6.94
CA GLU A 71 -10.60 16.27 -8.11
C GLU A 71 -10.34 17.78 -8.16
N ALA A 72 -11.34 18.61 -7.83
CA ALA A 72 -11.17 20.05 -7.73
C ALA A 72 -10.16 20.45 -6.63
N LEU A 73 -10.15 19.75 -5.50
CA LEU A 73 -9.15 19.96 -4.42
C LEU A 73 -7.73 19.55 -4.86
N LEU A 74 -7.59 18.46 -5.63
CA LEU A 74 -6.32 18.05 -6.21
C LEU A 74 -5.80 19.04 -7.26
N ALA A 75 -6.68 19.59 -8.11
CA ALA A 75 -6.30 20.57 -9.12
C ALA A 75 -5.75 21.87 -8.49
N GLN A 76 -6.32 22.30 -7.37
CA GLN A 76 -5.84 23.48 -6.62
C GLN A 76 -4.43 23.31 -6.05
N THR A 77 -3.98 22.08 -5.79
CA THR A 77 -2.62 21.81 -5.29
C THR A 77 -1.58 21.72 -6.41
N ALA A 78 -2.01 21.58 -7.66
CA ALA A 78 -1.13 21.49 -8.83
C ALA A 78 -0.78 22.86 -9.44
N ALA A 79 -1.48 23.94 -9.08
CA ALA A 79 -1.11 25.28 -9.49
C ALA A 79 0.19 25.68 -8.76
N PRO A 80 1.28 26.04 -9.46
CA PRO A 80 2.46 26.57 -8.80
C PRO A 80 2.02 27.79 -7.99
N ALA A 81 2.52 27.90 -6.76
CA ALA A 81 2.37 29.07 -5.90
C ALA A 81 3.10 30.28 -6.53
N GLY A 82 2.59 30.74 -7.67
CA GLY A 82 2.90 32.03 -8.23
C GLY A 82 2.03 33.03 -7.50
N TYR A 83 2.65 33.84 -6.67
CA TYR A 83 2.07 35.10 -6.21
C TYR A 83 1.40 35.81 -7.41
N PRO A 84 0.13 36.24 -7.34
CA PRO A 84 -0.35 37.19 -8.32
C PRO A 84 0.43 38.49 -8.06
N ALA A 85 1.44 38.75 -8.89
CA ALA A 85 1.99 40.09 -9.03
C ALA A 85 0.87 40.96 -9.59
N GLN A 86 0.11 41.60 -8.71
CA GLN A 86 -0.84 42.64 -9.07
C GLN A 86 -0.05 43.81 -9.68
N GLY A 87 0.13 43.77 -11.00
CA GLY A 87 0.49 44.93 -11.79
C GLY A 87 -0.71 45.87 -11.87
N GLN A 88 -0.93 46.68 -10.84
CA GLN A 88 -1.71 47.92 -10.97
C GLN A 88 -0.77 49.09 -10.66
N GLN A 89 -0.22 49.65 -11.72
CA GLN A 89 0.40 50.97 -11.70
C GLN A 89 -0.70 52.00 -11.42
N GLN A 90 -0.71 52.55 -10.20
CA GLN A 90 -1.53 53.71 -9.86
C GLN A 90 -0.70 54.99 -10.18
N PRO A 91 -1.15 55.87 -11.08
CA PRO A 91 -0.48 57.14 -11.30
C PRO A 91 -0.83 58.13 -10.18
N GLY A 92 0.22 58.60 -9.47
CA GLY A 92 0.33 59.91 -8.84
C GLY A 92 -0.74 60.37 -7.84
N GLN A 93 -0.40 60.38 -6.55
CA GLN A 93 -1.00 61.30 -5.57
C GLN A 93 0.08 61.89 -4.64
N PRO A 94 0.03 63.21 -4.33
CA PRO A 94 1.08 63.91 -3.61
C PRO A 94 1.10 63.60 -2.10
N LEU A 95 2.32 63.51 -1.56
CA LEU A 95 2.65 63.28 -0.15
C LEU A 95 2.09 64.38 0.77
N GLY A 96 1.03 64.05 1.52
CA GLY A 96 0.59 64.83 2.68
C GLY A 96 1.41 64.47 3.93
N GLN A 97 2.04 65.48 4.54
CA GLN A 97 2.81 65.35 5.79
C GLN A 97 1.87 65.07 6.98
N ASN A 98 2.24 64.09 7.81
CA ASN A 98 1.49 63.65 8.99
C ASN A 98 2.11 64.26 10.27
N PRO A 99 1.44 65.18 10.99
CA PRO A 99 2.04 65.99 12.05
C PRO A 99 1.97 65.39 13.48
N TYR A 100 1.85 64.06 13.64
CA TYR A 100 1.59 63.44 14.95
C TYR A 100 2.64 62.42 15.43
N GLN A 101 3.92 62.64 15.16
CA GLN A 101 5.01 61.90 15.83
C GLN A 101 5.70 62.80 16.85
N GLN A 102 5.31 62.66 18.12
CA GLN A 102 6.10 63.02 19.30
C GLN A 102 6.25 61.77 20.16
#